data_AF-J3I2I0-F1
#
_entry.id   AF-J3I2I0-F1
#
_cell.length_a   1.000
_cell.length_b   1.000
_cell.length_c   1.000
_cell.angle_alpha   90.00
_cell.angle_beta   90.00
_cell.angle_gamma   90.00
#
_symmetry.space_group_name_H-M   'P 1'
#
loop_
_entity.id
_entity.type
_entity.pdbx_description
1 polymer ?
#
loop_
_entity_poly.entity_id
_entity_poly.type
_entity_poly.pdbx_seq_one_letter_code
_entity_poly.pdbx_strand_id
1 'polypeptide(L)'
;MPLAISLIVDGYVRLGDRGALETLRAHRVELLDSARVIADMDTSRMTASLTEEIGIIEAGLSRLSAQQEQQEPAPAPLKPPSP
;
A
#
# COMPACT_ATOMS: atom_id res chain seq x y z
N MET A 1 1.11 3.76 17.58
CA MET A 1 2.01 3.06 16.63
C MET A 1 1.80 3.39 15.13
N PRO A 2 1.01 4.38 14.67
CA PRO A 2 0.84 4.60 13.22
C PRO A 2 2.04 5.27 12.52
N LEU A 3 2.93 5.95 13.25
CA LEU A 3 4.05 6.67 12.62
C LEU A 3 5.07 5.73 11.94
N ALA A 4 5.39 4.59 12.57
CA ALA A 4 6.37 3.65 12.02
C ALA A 4 5.87 3.00 10.72
N ILE A 5 4.60 2.60 10.68
CA ILE A 5 4.02 1.99 9.47
C ILE A 5 3.95 2.99 8.32
N SER A 6 3.62 4.26 8.59
CA SER A 6 3.61 5.31 7.58
C SER A 6 4.99 5.51 6.94
N LEU A 7 6.05 5.54 7.75
CA LEU A 7 7.42 5.68 7.24
C LEU A 7 7.85 4.50 6.36
N ILE A 8 7.48 3.27 6.73
CA ILE A 8 7.75 2.07 5.94
C ILE A 8 7.00 2.14 4.60
N VAL A 9 5.71 2.46 4.65
CA VAL A 9 4.86 2.60 3.45
C VAL A 9 5.40 3.67 2.52
N ASP A 10 5.74 4.85 3.04
CA ASP A 10 6.31 5.94 2.25
C ASP A 10 7.66 5.54 1.61
N GLY A 11 8.46 4.73 2.30
CA GLY A 11 9.68 4.13 1.74
C GLY A 11 9.39 3.29 0.50
N TYR A 12 8.43 2.35 0.58
CA TYR A 12 8.08 1.50 -0.56
C TYR A 12 7.40 2.26 -1.70
N VAL A 13 6.56 3.25 -1.41
CA VAL A 13 5.98 4.13 -2.43
C VAL A 13 7.08 4.84 -3.21
N ARG A 14 8.06 5.43 -2.52
CA ARG A 14 9.19 6.11 -3.18
C ARG A 14 10.06 5.18 -4.03
N LEU A 15 10.19 3.91 -3.63
CA LEU A 15 10.90 2.88 -4.38
C LEU A 15 10.08 2.31 -5.55
N GLY A 16 8.79 2.63 -5.64
CA GLY A 16 7.90 2.04 -6.63
C GLY A 16 7.56 0.57 -6.36
N ASP A 17 7.83 0.06 -5.15
CA ASP A 17 7.74 -1.35 -4.82
C ASP A 17 6.31 -1.73 -4.41
N ARG A 18 5.46 -1.93 -5.42
CA ARG A 18 4.09 -2.37 -5.24
C ARG A 18 4.02 -3.75 -4.57
N GLY A 19 4.92 -4.68 -4.94
CA GLY A 19 4.91 -6.05 -4.44
C GLY A 19 5.18 -6.14 -2.94
N ALA A 20 6.09 -5.31 -2.43
CA ALA A 20 6.34 -5.20 -1.00
C ALA A 20 5.13 -4.63 -0.23
N LEU A 21 4.46 -3.62 -0.77
CA LEU A 21 3.24 -3.06 -0.17
C LEU A 21 2.08 -4.06 -0.14
N GLU A 22 1.87 -4.81 -1.22
CA GLU A 22 0.83 -5.85 -1.29
C GLU A 22 1.13 -7.00 -0.31
N THR A 23 2.40 -7.42 -0.22
CA THR A 23 2.84 -8.44 0.76
C THR A 23 2.61 -7.96 2.19
N LEU A 24 2.99 -6.72 2.49
CA LEU A 24 2.79 -6.12 3.81
C LEU A 24 1.30 -6.04 4.16
N ARG A 25 0.44 -5.63 3.21
CA ARG A 25 -1.01 -5.61 3.40
C ARG A 25 -1.57 -6.99 3.68
N ALA A 26 -1.21 -7.99 2.86
CA ALA A 26 -1.69 -9.36 3.01
C ALA A 26 -1.37 -9.92 4.40
N HIS A 27 -0.14 -9.71 4.87
CA HIS A 27 0.28 -10.12 6.20
C HIS A 27 -0.53 -9.44 7.32
N ARG A 28 -0.86 -8.15 7.19
CA ARG A 28 -1.67 -7.43 8.20
C ARG A 28 -3.12 -7.89 8.22
N VAL A 29 -3.68 -8.23 7.06
CA VAL A 29 -5.02 -8.85 6.98
C VAL A 29 -5.03 -10.21 7.67
N GLU A 30 -4.03 -11.06 7.40
CA GLU A 30 -3.90 -12.38 8.03
C GLU A 30 -3.80 -12.27 9.57
N LEU A 31 -3.02 -11.31 10.07
CA LEU A 31 -2.92 -11.04 11.50
C LEU A 31 -4.25 -10.55 12.10
N LEU A 32 -4.99 -9.70 11.38
CA LEU A 32 -6.29 -9.21 11.83
C LEU A 32 -7.32 -10.34 11.92
N ASP A 33 -7.36 -11.22 10.93
CA ASP A 33 -8.26 -12.37 10.93
C ASP A 33 -7.89 -13.34 12.05
N SER A 34 -6.60 -13.60 12.25
CA SER A 34 -6.11 -14.39 13.38
C SER A 34 -6.50 -13.78 14.74
N ALA A 35 -6.38 -12.46 14.90
CA ALA A 35 -6.74 -11.73 16.11
C ALA A 35 -8.24 -11.81 16.46
N ARG A 36 -9.11 -11.93 15.44
CA ARG A 36 -10.57 -12.05 15.61
C ARG A 36 -11.02 -13.44 16.04
N VAL A 37 -10.23 -14.47 15.73
CA VAL A 37 -10.56 -15.87 16.06
C VAL A 37 -10.23 -16.21 17.52
N ILE A 38 -9.33 -15.45 18.17
CA ILE A 38 -8.94 -15.67 19.57
C ILE A 38 -10.05 -15.16 20.49
N ALA A 39 -10.92 -16.07 20.94
CA ALA A 39 -12.06 -15.76 21.81
C ALA A 39 -11.69 -15.50 23.29
N ASP A 40 -10.52 -15.95 23.72
CA ASP A 40 -10.13 -16.00 25.14
C ASP A 40 -9.28 -14.79 25.59
N MET A 41 -9.07 -13.81 24.71
CA MET A 41 -8.29 -12.59 25.00
C MET A 41 -9.01 -11.35 24.45
N ASP A 42 -8.92 -10.22 25.18
CA ASP A 42 -9.35 -8.93 24.64
C ASP A 42 -8.35 -8.45 23.58
N THR A 43 -8.67 -8.71 22.30
CA THR A 43 -7.88 -8.30 21.15
C THR A 43 -8.33 -6.96 20.56
N SER A 44 -9.27 -6.24 21.20
CA SER A 44 -9.90 -5.02 20.64
C SER A 44 -8.90 -3.93 20.25
N ARG A 45 -7.85 -3.73 21.06
CA ARG A 45 -6.80 -2.75 20.73
C ARG A 45 -5.94 -3.19 19.55
N MET A 46 -5.65 -4.49 19.47
CA MET A 46 -4.84 -5.07 18.40
C MET A 46 -5.59 -5.02 17.06
N THR A 47 -6.87 -5.36 17.05
CA THR A 47 -7.71 -5.29 15.84
C THR A 47 -7.89 -3.85 15.35
N ALA A 48 -8.06 -2.89 16.26
CA ALA A 48 -8.11 -1.46 15.93
C ALA A 48 -6.79 -0.98 15.29
N SER A 49 -5.64 -1.33 15.89
CA SER A 49 -4.32 -0.96 15.36
C SER A 49 -4.07 -1.58 13.98
N LEU A 50 -4.39 -2.86 13.79
CA LEU A 50 -4.22 -3.53 12.50
C LEU A 50 -5.13 -2.93 11.41
N THR A 51 -6.35 -2.54 11.77
CA THR A 51 -7.27 -1.88 10.83
C THR A 51 -6.72 -0.50 10.40
N GLU A 52 -6.17 0.27 11.33
CA GLU A 52 -5.52 1.55 11.01
C GLU A 52 -4.29 1.34 10.10
N GLU A 53 -3.44 0.37 10.42
CA GLU A 53 -2.25 0.02 9.63
C GLU A 53 -2.61 -0.40 8.20
N ILE A 54 -3.64 -1.24 8.03
CA ILE A 54 -4.15 -1.64 6.70
C ILE A 54 -4.58 -0.41 5.90
N GLY A 55 -5.32 0.52 6.51
CA GLY A 55 -5.75 1.76 5.85
C GLY A 55 -4.57 2.62 5.38
N ILE A 56 -3.50 2.71 6.19
CA ILE A 56 -2.28 3.42 5.80
C ILE A 56 -1.60 2.77 4.59
N ILE A 57 -1.52 1.43 4.57
CA ILE A 57 -0.91 0.67 3.46
C ILE A 57 -1.74 0.82 2.19
N GLU A 58 -3.08 0.71 2.28
CA GLU A 58 -3.98 0.90 1.14
C GLU A 58 -3.87 2.31 0.55
N ALA A 59 -3.81 3.34 1.40
CA ALA A 59 -3.56 4.70 0.94
C ALA A 59 -2.19 4.82 0.23
N GLY A 60 -1.16 4.11 0.70
CA GLY A 60 0.15 4.03 0.04
C GLY A 60 0.08 3.39 -1.35
N LEU A 61 -0.62 2.27 -1.48
CA LEU A 61 -0.85 1.59 -2.76
C LEU A 61 -1.58 2.50 -3.76
N SER A 62 -2.62 3.23 -3.32
CA SER A 62 -3.33 4.18 -4.18
C SER A 62 -2.42 5.32 -4.65
N ARG A 63 -1.57 5.86 -3.76
CA ARG A 63 -0.59 6.90 -4.14
C ARG A 63 0.39 6.37 -5.20
N LEU A 64 0.89 5.15 -5.01
CA LEU A 64 1.81 4.53 -5.96
C LEU A 64 1.16 4.31 -7.33
N SER A 65 -0.06 3.79 -7.38
CA SER A 65 -0.80 3.63 -8.64
C SER A 65 -0.95 4.97 -9.38
N ALA A 66 -1.33 6.03 -8.68
CA ALA A 66 -1.45 7.36 -9.28
C ALA A 66 -0.11 7.91 -9.80
N GLN A 67 1.02 7.59 -9.16
CA GLN A 67 2.36 7.98 -9.64
C GLN A 67 2.75 7.22 -10.92
N GLN A 68 2.36 5.95 -11.03
CA GLN A 68 2.64 5.12 -12.20
C GLN A 68 1.83 5.57 -13.42
N GLU A 69 0.56 5.93 -13.22
CA GLU A 69 -0.30 6.50 -14.27
C GLU A 69 0.24 7.84 -14.81
N GLN A 70 0.85 8.66 -13.96
CA GLN A 70 1.49 9.92 -14.37
C GLN A 70 2.84 9.72 -15.10
N GLN A 71 3.44 8.53 -15.01
CA GLN A 71 4.71 8.20 -15.67
C GLN A 71 4.52 7.53 -17.04
N GLU A 72 3.28 7.28 -17.48
CA GLU A 72 3.02 6.78 -18.83
C GLU A 72 3.46 7.83 -19.88
N PRO A 73 4.39 7.49 -20.79
CA PRO A 73 5.01 8.47 -21.67
C PRO A 73 3.99 9.01 -22.67
N ALA A 74 4.00 10.34 -22.87
CA ALA A 74 3.20 11.00 -23.90
C ALA A 74 3.37 10.32 -25.28
N PRO A 75 2.31 10.20 -26.10
CA PRO A 75 2.40 9.60 -27.42
C PRO A 75 3.46 10.34 -28.24
N ALA A 76 4.40 9.58 -28.81
CA ALA A 76 5.51 10.11 -29.58
C ALA A 76 5.01 11.12 -30.64
N PRO A 77 5.70 12.26 -30.83
CA PRO A 77 5.32 13.22 -31.86
C PRO A 77 5.34 12.49 -33.21
N LEU A 78 4.19 12.46 -33.88
CA LEU A 78 4.02 11.91 -35.21
C LEU A 78 5.07 12.55 -36.12
N LYS A 79 6.03 11.75 -36.58
CA LYS A 79 7.05 12.20 -37.54
C LYS A 79 6.31 12.69 -38.79
N PRO A 80 6.49 13.94 -39.24
CA PRO A 80 5.83 14.42 -40.44
C PRO A 80 6.28 13.56 -41.64
N PRO A 81 5.39 13.35 -42.64
CA PRO A 81 5.74 12.59 -43.83
C PRO A 81 6.93 13.27 -44.53
N SER A 82 7.92 12.46 -44.90
CA SER A 82 9.07 12.90 -45.70
C SER A 82 8.59 13.47 -47.05
N PRO A 83 9.29 14.50 -47.58
CA PRO A 83 8.93 15.16 -48.84
C PRO A 83 9.06 14.25 -50.07
#